data_AF-A0A6P8NDS9-F1
#
_entry.id   AF-A0A6P8NDS9-F1
#
_cell.length_a   1.000
_cell.length_b   1.000
_cell.length_c   1.000
_cell.angle_alpha   90.00
_cell.angle_beta   90.00
_cell.angle_gamma   90.00
#
_symmetry.space_group_name_H-M   'P 1'
#
loop_
_entity.id
_entity.type
_entity.pdbx_description
1 polymer ?
#
loop_
_entity_poly.entity_id
_entity_poly.type
_entity_poly.pdbx_seq_one_letter_code
_entity_poly.pdbx_strand_id
1 'polypeptide(L)'
;MDIETENVINLVFPSGIPELWKENPDFYQYLSKLGGYDVDQLNKEPGHLNDEKTSVLQTTQELVFANYKTFIQTAESSREIFKQFNETENRLDGLVQEIPKFVGKCQSFCDISKDINTHRRINSLTLTRNAELLEVLEMPQLMESCLRSNQYNEALELSQYARQLGTKHGDIPIISSIVTEIENSWSGMVGQVVGSLRGDLPLARCLQLVGLLRSMDAFTEPELRIKFLQARDSWLQSLLNAIPKEDPNLHITKTIELSRIHLFNIITQYKAMFNDDELITPGRDITVNECAIFYHWVEEKISQFLMTLEQDLPGVTSIDSILGQCTYFGLSFGRVGADFTGRMSDIFVRVIGEKFESSIRKTTKKFESDMESFTLINKIQKATIKITTTIKSENPPEQLVEFYPLAEYCNGLISAFNEIRLCPPVALSVFCTKILQESLHNVAKSILLFYKQEQQAFAASERENMLKFIECLSEQLVPYVQYCIHVIFPPNQSAIHLGISENLLQAEGITYLNRDVILEPLAPLLPISKNLPVSDVQSLLIQRTSSEISSLPETAEINRTVSQMEKLKMSQSHLSLEQKTVSTDSQERNTHLIEDSNILTNNSTGNGENQNR
;
A
#
# COMPACT_ATOMS: atom_id res chain seq x y z
N MET A 1 -84.32 70.94 88.32
CA MET A 1 -85.33 70.52 89.29
C MET A 1 -85.59 71.71 90.18
N ASP A 2 -86.81 72.25 90.13
CA ASP A 2 -87.21 73.39 90.95
C ASP A 2 -87.34 72.97 92.40
N ILE A 3 -86.94 73.83 93.32
CA ILE A 3 -86.93 73.61 94.77
C ILE A 3 -88.33 73.19 95.28
N GLU A 4 -89.39 73.58 94.58
CA GLU A 4 -90.78 73.19 94.84
C GLU A 4 -91.06 71.72 94.50
N THR A 5 -90.55 71.21 93.36
CA THR A 5 -90.70 69.78 92.99
C THR A 5 -89.95 68.83 93.93
N GLU A 6 -88.80 69.26 94.46
CA GLU A 6 -88.01 68.46 95.40
C GLU A 6 -88.70 68.35 96.78
N ASN A 7 -89.36 69.43 97.22
CA ASN A 7 -90.18 69.42 98.43
C ASN A 7 -91.42 68.53 98.30
N VAL A 8 -92.09 68.52 97.14
CA VAL A 8 -93.24 67.61 96.87
C VAL A 8 -92.80 66.15 96.83
N ILE A 9 -91.65 65.85 96.20
CA ILE A 9 -91.07 64.50 96.18
C ILE A 9 -90.76 64.01 97.60
N ASN A 10 -90.18 64.86 98.45
CA ASN A 10 -89.89 64.52 99.85
C ASN A 10 -91.15 64.34 100.71
N LEU A 11 -92.27 64.98 100.36
CA LEU A 11 -93.56 64.82 101.03
C LEU A 11 -94.31 63.55 100.61
N VAL A 12 -94.27 63.20 99.32
CA VAL A 12 -94.99 62.06 98.75
C VAL A 12 -94.21 60.75 98.90
N PHE A 13 -92.88 60.79 98.94
CA PHE A 13 -92.01 59.62 99.13
C PHE A 13 -91.08 59.80 100.33
N PRO A 14 -91.54 59.55 101.58
CA PRO A 14 -90.75 59.72 102.79
C PRO A 14 -89.48 58.85 102.85
N SER A 15 -89.39 57.81 102.01
CA SER A 15 -88.30 56.83 101.96
C SER A 15 -87.36 56.98 100.74
N GLY A 16 -87.55 58.00 99.89
CA GLY A 16 -86.78 58.20 98.65
C GLY A 16 -87.26 57.39 97.42
N ILE A 17 -86.87 57.84 96.22
CA ILE A 17 -87.29 57.25 94.91
C ILE A 17 -86.31 56.14 94.43
N PRO A 18 -86.78 54.98 93.93
CA PRO A 18 -85.93 53.95 93.30
C PRO A 18 -85.15 54.41 92.06
N GLU A 19 -83.88 54.00 91.89
CA GLU A 19 -82.97 54.48 90.83
C GLU A 19 -83.48 54.26 89.39
N LEU A 20 -84.19 53.17 89.13
CA LEU A 20 -84.78 52.87 87.81
C LEU A 20 -85.85 53.89 87.37
N TRP A 21 -86.43 54.65 88.30
CA TRP A 21 -87.45 55.66 87.99
C TRP A 21 -86.84 57.05 87.83
N LYS A 22 -85.57 57.23 88.21
CA LYS A 22 -84.84 58.50 88.01
C LYS A 22 -84.52 58.77 86.55
N GLU A 23 -84.40 57.74 85.71
CA GLU A 23 -84.07 57.88 84.28
C GLU A 23 -85.31 57.87 83.37
N ASN A 24 -86.50 57.57 83.90
CA ASN A 24 -87.70 57.51 83.09
C ASN A 24 -88.33 58.92 82.93
N PRO A 25 -88.32 59.53 81.73
CA PRO A 25 -88.85 60.88 81.52
C PRO A 25 -90.35 61.00 81.81
N ASP A 26 -91.11 59.92 81.66
CA ASP A 26 -92.56 59.90 81.87
C ASP A 26 -92.93 60.04 83.35
N PHE A 27 -92.05 59.60 84.25
CA PHE A 27 -92.23 59.72 85.70
C PHE A 27 -92.27 61.19 86.15
N TYR A 28 -91.34 62.01 85.66
CA TYR A 28 -91.29 63.44 86.01
C TYR A 28 -92.44 64.24 85.39
N GLN A 29 -92.88 63.87 84.18
CA GLN A 29 -94.06 64.50 83.56
C GLN A 29 -95.33 64.23 84.36
N TYR A 30 -95.49 63.02 84.89
CA TYR A 30 -96.63 62.66 85.72
C TYR A 30 -96.60 63.36 87.09
N LEU A 31 -95.42 63.51 87.69
CA LEU A 31 -95.22 64.20 88.97
C LEU A 31 -95.56 65.70 88.87
N SER A 32 -95.23 66.34 87.74
CA SER A 32 -95.64 67.72 87.43
C SER A 32 -97.15 67.87 87.23
N LYS A 33 -97.84 66.85 86.70
CA LYS A 33 -99.31 66.84 86.59
C LYS A 33 -99.98 66.69 87.95
N LEU A 34 -99.42 65.87 88.83
CA LEU A 34 -99.92 65.66 90.20
C LEU A 34 -99.91 66.95 91.04
N GLY A 35 -98.88 67.79 90.86
CA GLY A 35 -98.78 69.09 91.53
C GLY A 35 -99.79 70.15 91.06
N GLY A 36 -100.48 69.91 89.94
CA GLY A 36 -101.51 70.82 89.38
C GLY A 36 -102.96 70.41 89.69
N TYR A 37 -103.18 69.38 90.50
CA TYR A 37 -104.52 68.87 90.80
C TYR A 37 -105.14 69.49 92.05
N ASP A 38 -106.44 69.79 91.98
CA ASP A 38 -107.26 70.18 93.12
C ASP A 38 -107.47 69.00 94.10
N VAL A 39 -107.73 69.29 95.38
CA VAL A 39 -107.82 68.30 96.47
C VAL A 39 -108.82 67.16 96.17
N ASP A 40 -109.92 67.45 95.48
CA ASP A 40 -110.91 66.44 95.07
C ASP A 40 -110.42 65.51 93.95
N GLN A 41 -109.49 65.96 93.11
CA GLN A 41 -108.88 65.14 92.04
C GLN A 41 -107.76 64.26 92.59
N LEU A 42 -106.93 64.78 93.49
CA LEU A 42 -105.89 64.02 94.19
C LEU A 42 -106.44 62.85 95.01
N ASN A 43 -107.64 62.98 95.57
CA ASN A 43 -108.28 61.92 96.35
C ASN A 43 -108.84 60.77 95.48
N LYS A 44 -109.08 61.02 94.18
CA LYS A 44 -109.59 60.02 93.22
C LYS A 44 -108.48 59.37 92.36
N GLU A 45 -107.31 60.01 92.27
CA GLU A 45 -106.17 59.52 91.49
C GLU A 45 -105.65 58.12 91.88
N PRO A 46 -105.59 57.72 93.16
CA PRO A 46 -105.18 56.36 93.53
C PRO A 46 -106.13 55.28 93.00
N GLY A 47 -107.43 55.59 92.94
CA GLY A 47 -108.44 54.72 92.34
C GLY A 47 -108.24 54.60 90.83
N HIS A 48 -108.04 55.74 90.15
CA HIS A 48 -107.79 55.77 88.71
C HIS A 48 -106.52 55.00 88.31
N LEU A 49 -105.42 55.17 89.05
CA LEU A 49 -104.16 54.44 88.82
C LEU A 49 -104.32 52.93 89.04
N ASN A 50 -105.12 52.52 90.03
CA ASN A 50 -105.36 51.10 90.26
C ASN A 50 -106.22 50.50 89.15
N ASP A 51 -107.22 51.24 88.66
CA ASP A 51 -108.05 50.82 87.53
C ASP A 51 -107.22 50.75 86.23
N GLU A 52 -106.32 51.72 85.98
CA GLU A 52 -105.43 51.72 84.82
C GLU A 52 -104.39 50.59 84.87
N LYS A 53 -103.79 50.32 86.04
CA LYS A 53 -102.88 49.18 86.22
C LYS A 53 -103.60 47.85 85.97
N THR A 54 -104.82 47.72 86.49
CA THR A 54 -105.62 46.49 86.31
C THR A 54 -106.00 46.34 84.84
N SER A 55 -106.32 47.44 84.16
CA SER A 55 -106.56 47.47 82.71
C SER A 55 -105.31 47.04 81.94
N VAL A 56 -104.14 47.64 82.17
CA VAL A 56 -102.89 47.26 81.47
C VAL A 56 -102.50 45.80 81.71
N LEU A 57 -102.68 45.30 82.94
CA LEU A 57 -102.44 43.88 83.23
C LEU A 57 -103.42 42.98 82.49
N GLN A 58 -104.70 43.35 82.41
CA GLN A 58 -105.67 42.64 81.59
C GLN A 58 -105.31 42.72 80.11
N THR A 59 -104.95 43.89 79.57
CA THR A 59 -104.56 44.04 78.17
C THR A 59 -103.30 43.25 77.84
N THR A 60 -102.33 43.19 78.76
CA THR A 60 -101.09 42.43 78.58
C THR A 60 -101.35 40.92 78.68
N GLN A 61 -102.17 40.49 79.65
CA GLN A 61 -102.60 39.09 79.72
C GLN A 61 -103.42 38.70 78.50
N GLU A 62 -104.35 39.54 78.04
CA GLU A 62 -105.09 39.33 76.80
C GLU A 62 -104.17 39.31 75.58
N LEU A 63 -103.14 40.17 75.50
CA LEU A 63 -102.16 40.12 74.41
C LEU A 63 -101.34 38.83 74.43
N VAL A 64 -100.89 38.42 75.62
CA VAL A 64 -100.12 37.20 75.82
C VAL A 64 -100.98 35.97 75.57
N PHE A 65 -102.24 35.94 76.01
CA PHE A 65 -103.17 34.83 75.75
C PHE A 65 -103.70 34.82 74.32
N ALA A 66 -103.90 35.98 73.69
CA ALA A 66 -104.26 36.06 72.28
C ALA A 66 -103.12 35.59 71.37
N ASN A 67 -101.86 35.86 71.77
CA ASN A 67 -100.69 35.62 70.93
C ASN A 67 -99.68 34.61 71.51
N TYR A 68 -100.05 33.78 72.51
CA TYR A 68 -99.11 32.81 73.12
C TYR A 68 -98.59 31.82 72.08
N LYS A 69 -99.44 31.45 71.09
CA LYS A 69 -99.05 30.61 69.96
C LYS A 69 -97.91 31.24 69.15
N THR A 70 -97.96 32.56 68.92
CA THR A 70 -96.93 33.28 68.18
C THR A 70 -95.60 33.27 68.95
N PHE A 71 -95.64 33.42 70.28
CA PHE A 71 -94.42 33.34 71.10
C PHE A 71 -93.81 31.94 71.14
N ILE A 72 -94.63 30.90 71.31
CA ILE A 72 -94.15 29.50 71.26
C ILE A 72 -93.58 29.20 69.87
N GLN A 73 -94.30 29.56 68.80
CA GLN A 73 -93.81 29.39 67.43
C GLN A 73 -92.52 30.16 67.17
N THR A 74 -92.35 31.35 67.74
CA THR A 74 -91.11 32.13 67.60
C THR A 74 -89.94 31.46 68.32
N ALA A 75 -90.17 30.94 69.53
CA ALA A 75 -89.14 30.22 70.28
C ALA A 75 -88.77 28.88 69.64
N GLU A 76 -89.76 28.12 69.14
CA GLU A 76 -89.56 26.88 68.39
C GLU A 76 -88.82 27.15 67.08
N SER A 77 -89.24 28.17 66.33
CA SER A 77 -88.56 28.59 65.09
C SER A 77 -87.13 29.02 65.37
N SER A 78 -86.87 29.76 66.45
CA SER A 78 -85.50 30.15 66.84
C SER A 78 -84.64 28.94 67.19
N ARG A 79 -85.20 27.92 67.85
CA ARG A 79 -84.49 26.69 68.19
C ARG A 79 -84.19 25.85 66.95
N GLU A 80 -85.14 25.78 66.03
CA GLU A 80 -84.98 25.09 64.76
C GLU A 80 -83.94 25.78 63.88
N ILE A 81 -83.95 27.12 63.81
CA ILE A 81 -82.93 27.92 63.14
C ILE A 81 -81.55 27.62 63.73
N PHE A 82 -81.40 27.63 65.05
CA PHE A 82 -80.12 27.33 65.70
C PHE A 82 -79.61 25.92 65.37
N LYS A 83 -80.51 24.92 65.36
CA LYS A 83 -80.17 23.56 64.96
C LYS A 83 -79.72 23.50 63.49
N GLN A 84 -80.45 24.16 62.58
CA GLN A 84 -80.08 24.20 61.16
C GLN A 84 -78.75 24.94 60.93
N PHE A 85 -78.44 25.98 61.69
CA PHE A 85 -77.15 26.65 61.64
C PHE A 85 -76.00 25.73 62.05
N ASN A 86 -76.15 24.98 63.15
CA ASN A 86 -75.13 24.00 63.56
C ASN A 86 -74.99 22.86 62.54
N GLU A 87 -76.08 22.39 61.93
CA GLU A 87 -75.99 21.40 60.84
C GLU A 87 -75.28 21.99 59.61
N THR A 88 -75.50 23.26 59.32
CA THR A 88 -74.84 23.97 58.21
C THR A 88 -73.36 24.17 58.48
N GLU A 89 -72.98 24.54 59.70
CA GLU A 89 -71.58 24.68 60.14
C GLU A 89 -70.82 23.35 59.98
N ASN A 90 -71.39 22.24 60.48
CA ASN A 90 -70.78 20.92 60.33
C ASN A 90 -70.61 20.49 58.85
N ARG A 91 -71.58 20.81 57.99
CA ARG A 91 -71.48 20.55 56.54
C ARG A 91 -70.43 21.44 55.88
N LEU A 92 -70.32 22.69 56.32
CA LEU A 92 -69.34 23.65 55.82
C LEU A 92 -67.92 23.22 56.21
N ASP A 93 -67.70 22.76 57.44
CA ASP A 93 -66.42 22.22 57.88
C ASP A 93 -66.02 20.97 57.10
N GLY A 94 -66.98 20.06 56.84
CA GLY A 94 -66.76 18.92 55.95
C GLY A 94 -66.34 19.34 54.54
N LEU A 95 -66.98 20.38 53.99
CA LEU A 95 -66.64 20.92 52.68
C LEU A 95 -65.25 21.56 52.66
N VAL A 96 -64.89 22.32 53.69
CA VAL A 96 -63.57 22.95 53.84
C VAL A 96 -62.46 21.90 53.93
N GLN A 97 -62.72 20.74 54.55
CA GLN A 97 -61.75 19.64 54.64
C GLN A 97 -61.62 18.83 53.34
N GLU A 98 -62.72 18.62 52.60
CA GLU A 98 -62.72 17.78 51.39
C GLU A 98 -62.30 18.54 50.12
N ILE A 99 -62.52 19.86 50.03
CA ILE A 99 -62.10 20.67 48.88
C ILE A 99 -60.58 20.56 48.60
N PRO A 100 -59.67 20.70 49.59
CA PRO A 100 -58.24 20.57 49.34
C PRO A 100 -57.84 19.17 48.85
N LYS A 101 -58.47 18.12 49.39
CA LYS A 101 -58.24 16.74 48.94
C LYS A 101 -58.71 16.54 47.49
N PHE A 102 -59.85 17.13 47.14
CA PHE A 102 -60.36 17.13 45.78
C PHE A 102 -59.42 17.89 44.83
N VAL A 103 -58.97 19.09 45.20
CA VAL A 103 -58.00 19.88 44.42
C VAL A 103 -56.70 19.11 44.22
N GLY A 104 -56.16 18.46 45.26
CA GLY A 104 -54.96 17.63 45.15
C GLY A 104 -55.13 16.44 44.19
N LYS A 105 -56.28 15.75 44.24
CA LYS A 105 -56.62 14.69 43.28
C LYS A 105 -56.80 15.22 41.86
N CYS A 106 -57.41 16.38 41.68
CA CYS A 106 -57.53 17.03 40.38
C CYS A 106 -56.16 17.43 39.81
N GLN A 107 -55.26 17.95 40.64
CA GLN A 107 -53.89 18.28 40.23
C GLN A 107 -53.14 17.02 39.75
N SER A 108 -53.19 15.96 40.55
CA SER A 108 -52.59 14.66 40.18
C SER A 108 -53.21 14.10 38.90
N PHE A 109 -54.53 14.18 38.74
CA PHE A 109 -55.21 13.79 37.51
C PHE A 109 -54.74 14.62 36.31
N CYS A 110 -54.60 15.94 36.47
CA CYS A 110 -54.09 16.81 35.42
C CYS A 110 -52.65 16.46 35.02
N ASP A 111 -51.78 16.15 35.99
CA ASP A 111 -50.39 15.80 35.70
C ASP A 111 -50.27 14.43 35.03
N ILE A 112 -51.01 13.42 35.52
CA ILE A 112 -51.09 12.10 34.87
C ILE A 112 -51.72 12.22 33.48
N SER A 113 -52.76 13.03 33.33
CA SER A 113 -53.41 13.24 32.03
C SER A 113 -52.48 13.92 31.03
N LYS A 114 -51.65 14.88 31.46
CA LYS A 114 -50.62 15.49 30.60
C LYS A 114 -49.62 14.44 30.13
N ASP A 115 -49.12 13.58 31.02
CA ASP A 115 -48.17 12.52 30.67
C ASP A 115 -48.78 11.50 29.69
N ILE A 116 -50.01 11.06 29.96
CA ILE A 116 -50.75 10.18 29.05
C ILE A 116 -50.97 10.87 27.70
N ASN A 117 -51.28 12.16 27.69
CA ASN A 117 -51.51 12.90 26.45
C ASN A 117 -50.19 13.11 25.69
N THR A 118 -49.05 13.29 26.36
CA THR A 118 -47.73 13.31 25.72
C THR A 118 -47.38 11.95 25.13
N HIS A 119 -47.59 10.85 25.86
CA HIS A 119 -47.39 9.49 25.33
C HIS A 119 -48.32 9.20 24.16
N ARG A 120 -49.59 9.57 24.24
CA ARG A 120 -50.56 9.42 23.14
C ARG A 120 -50.16 10.25 21.93
N ARG A 121 -49.68 11.48 22.14
CA ARG A 121 -49.19 12.36 21.07
C ARG A 121 -47.98 11.75 20.38
N ILE A 122 -47.00 11.26 21.15
CA ILE A 122 -45.81 10.59 20.61
C ILE A 122 -46.24 9.34 19.85
N ASN A 123 -47.07 8.47 20.44
CA ASN A 123 -47.55 7.25 19.77
C ASN A 123 -48.34 7.56 18.50
N SER A 124 -49.19 8.57 18.50
CA SER A 124 -49.93 9.01 17.32
C SER A 124 -48.99 9.56 16.25
N LEU A 125 -47.96 10.31 16.63
CA LEU A 125 -46.94 10.82 15.71
C LEU A 125 -46.11 9.69 15.11
N THR A 126 -45.65 8.75 15.95
CA THR A 126 -44.92 7.54 15.52
C THR A 126 -45.76 6.70 14.58
N LEU A 127 -47.06 6.53 14.85
CA LEU A 127 -47.96 5.77 13.98
C LEU A 127 -48.20 6.48 12.64
N THR A 128 -48.29 7.82 12.65
CA THR A 128 -48.46 8.62 11.42
C THR A 128 -47.20 8.59 10.55
N ARG A 129 -46.01 8.58 11.16
CA ARG A 129 -44.71 8.59 10.47
C ARG A 129 -44.04 7.21 10.44
N ASN A 130 -44.80 6.15 10.71
CA ASN A 130 -44.24 4.80 10.84
C ASN A 130 -43.62 4.32 9.52
N ALA A 131 -44.22 4.65 8.37
CA ALA A 131 -43.70 4.29 7.05
C ALA A 131 -42.32 4.93 6.80
N GLU A 132 -42.18 6.24 7.06
CA GLU A 132 -40.91 6.96 6.89
C GLU A 132 -39.82 6.44 7.85
N LEU A 133 -40.20 6.05 9.07
CA LEU A 133 -39.26 5.42 10.01
C LEU A 133 -38.82 4.03 9.53
N LEU A 134 -39.74 3.26 8.94
CA LEU A 134 -39.45 1.94 8.41
C LEU A 134 -38.47 2.03 7.23
N GLU A 135 -38.65 3.00 6.31
CA GLU A 135 -37.72 3.22 5.19
C GLU A 135 -36.27 3.43 5.66
N VAL A 136 -36.08 4.20 6.75
CA VAL A 136 -34.74 4.42 7.34
C VAL A 136 -34.19 3.13 7.95
N LEU A 137 -35.03 2.35 8.62
CA LEU A 137 -34.63 1.07 9.24
C LEU A 137 -34.36 -0.03 8.21
N GLU A 138 -34.96 0.03 7.03
CA GLU A 138 -34.78 -0.94 5.94
C GLU A 138 -33.54 -0.65 5.07
N MET A 139 -32.91 0.52 5.20
CA MET A 139 -31.73 0.90 4.40
C MET A 139 -30.59 -0.15 4.41
N PRO A 140 -30.22 -0.79 5.53
CA PRO A 140 -29.21 -1.85 5.50
C PRO A 140 -29.62 -3.06 4.66
N GLN A 141 -30.88 -3.48 4.73
CA GLN A 141 -31.39 -4.60 3.92
C GLN A 141 -31.46 -4.24 2.44
N LEU A 142 -31.85 -3.00 2.13
CA LEU A 142 -31.81 -2.47 0.77
C LEU A 142 -30.38 -2.43 0.23
N MET A 143 -29.41 -1.99 1.03
CA MET A 143 -27.98 -2.02 0.69
C MET A 143 -27.55 -3.43 0.30
N GLU A 144 -27.82 -4.44 1.16
CA GLU A 144 -27.47 -5.83 0.86
C GLU A 144 -28.13 -6.36 -0.41
N SER A 145 -29.39 -5.95 -0.68
CA SER A 145 -30.11 -6.34 -1.89
C SER A 145 -29.49 -5.73 -3.14
N CYS A 146 -29.22 -4.42 -3.14
CA CYS A 146 -28.55 -3.70 -4.24
C CYS A 146 -27.16 -4.28 -4.53
N LEU A 147 -26.41 -4.60 -3.47
CA LEU A 147 -25.10 -5.23 -3.57
C LEU A 147 -25.18 -6.63 -4.22
N ARG A 148 -26.21 -7.42 -3.89
CA ARG A 148 -26.43 -8.76 -4.46
C ARG A 148 -26.90 -8.72 -5.92
N SER A 149 -27.66 -7.70 -6.30
CA SER A 149 -28.15 -7.51 -7.67
C SER A 149 -27.11 -6.82 -8.59
N ASN A 150 -25.93 -6.46 -8.09
CA ASN A 150 -24.88 -5.69 -8.79
C ASN A 150 -25.34 -4.28 -9.23
N GLN A 151 -26.27 -3.69 -8.47
CA GLN A 151 -26.77 -2.33 -8.64
C GLN A 151 -25.92 -1.36 -7.82
N TYR A 152 -24.72 -1.06 -8.32
CA TYR A 152 -23.71 -0.31 -7.58
C TYR A 152 -23.96 1.19 -7.52
N ASN A 153 -24.67 1.76 -8.50
CA ASN A 153 -25.02 3.18 -8.49
C ASN A 153 -26.05 3.47 -7.40
N GLU A 154 -27.07 2.63 -7.28
CA GLU A 154 -28.10 2.71 -6.26
C GLU A 154 -27.50 2.47 -4.86
N ALA A 155 -26.58 1.51 -4.75
CA ALA A 155 -25.82 1.28 -3.52
C ALA A 155 -24.94 2.49 -3.14
N LEU A 156 -24.32 3.16 -4.11
CA LEU A 156 -23.54 4.37 -3.86
C LEU A 156 -24.43 5.50 -3.34
N GLU A 157 -25.56 5.77 -4.00
CA GLU A 157 -26.52 6.79 -3.56
C GLU A 157 -27.01 6.53 -2.13
N LEU A 158 -27.33 5.26 -1.82
CA LEU A 158 -27.79 4.87 -0.49
C LEU A 158 -26.67 5.03 0.57
N SER A 159 -25.41 4.75 0.22
CA SER A 159 -24.26 5.00 1.11
C SER A 159 -24.03 6.49 1.38
N GLN A 160 -24.18 7.33 0.35
CA GLN A 160 -24.04 8.79 0.47
C GLN A 160 -25.18 9.37 1.32
N TYR A 161 -26.41 8.90 1.11
CA TYR A 161 -27.56 9.28 1.92
C TYR A 161 -27.38 8.88 3.39
N ALA A 162 -26.93 7.64 3.67
CA ALA A 162 -26.64 7.19 5.02
C ALA A 162 -25.57 8.07 5.71
N ARG A 163 -24.48 8.43 5.01
CA ARG A 163 -23.46 9.35 5.54
C ARG A 163 -24.01 10.75 5.82
N GLN A 164 -24.86 11.28 4.95
CA GLN A 164 -25.54 12.56 5.19
C GLN A 164 -26.50 12.48 6.40
N LEU A 165 -27.17 11.35 6.59
CA LEU A 165 -28.03 11.13 7.75
C LEU A 165 -27.23 11.06 9.05
N GLY A 166 -26.09 10.36 9.04
CA GLY A 166 -25.18 10.27 10.18
C GLY A 166 -24.57 11.61 10.58
N THR A 167 -24.19 12.46 9.61
CA THR A 167 -23.66 13.81 9.90
C THR A 167 -24.72 14.75 10.50
N LYS A 168 -25.99 14.61 10.10
CA LYS A 168 -27.09 15.45 10.62
C LYS A 168 -27.66 14.95 11.95
N HIS A 169 -27.70 13.64 12.16
CA HIS A 169 -28.41 13.02 13.29
C HIS A 169 -27.56 11.98 14.04
N GLY A 170 -26.24 12.22 14.13
CA GLY A 170 -25.29 11.31 14.78
C GLY A 170 -25.51 11.10 16.28
N ASP A 171 -26.27 11.99 16.94
CA ASP A 171 -26.62 11.85 18.37
C ASP A 171 -27.58 10.69 18.64
N ILE A 172 -28.25 10.16 17.61
CA ILE A 172 -29.21 9.06 17.73
C ILE A 172 -28.49 7.72 17.55
N PRO A 173 -28.41 6.84 18.57
CA PRO A 173 -27.65 5.59 18.50
C PRO A 173 -28.07 4.64 17.38
N ILE A 174 -29.37 4.60 17.08
CA ILE A 174 -29.93 3.75 16.01
C ILE A 174 -29.42 4.20 14.63
N ILE A 175 -29.38 5.51 14.37
CA ILE A 175 -28.88 6.05 13.10
C ILE A 175 -27.38 5.77 12.98
N SER A 176 -26.61 5.97 14.06
CA SER A 176 -25.18 5.62 14.07
C SER A 176 -24.95 4.13 13.77
N SER A 177 -25.80 3.24 14.30
CA SER A 177 -25.74 1.79 14.01
C SER A 177 -26.03 1.49 12.55
N ILE A 178 -27.07 2.09 11.97
CA ILE A 178 -27.45 1.92 10.56
C ILE A 178 -26.32 2.35 9.63
N VAL A 179 -25.72 3.52 9.89
CA VAL A 179 -24.60 4.02 9.09
C VAL A 179 -23.42 3.06 9.16
N THR A 180 -23.08 2.57 10.35
CA THR A 180 -21.98 1.61 10.54
C THR A 180 -22.25 0.30 9.81
N GLU A 181 -23.47 -0.23 9.85
CA GLU A 181 -23.86 -1.45 9.15
C GLU A 181 -23.77 -1.30 7.63
N ILE A 182 -24.22 -0.16 7.10
CA ILE A 182 -24.12 0.17 5.67
C ILE A 182 -22.65 0.29 5.25
N GLU A 183 -21.80 0.95 6.03
CA GLU A 183 -20.36 1.08 5.74
C GLU A 183 -19.60 -0.25 5.82
N ASN A 184 -20.00 -1.14 6.74
CA ASN A 184 -19.47 -2.50 6.82
C ASN A 184 -19.83 -3.33 5.58
N SER A 185 -21.10 -3.29 5.16
CA SER A 185 -21.57 -3.96 3.94
C SER A 185 -20.87 -3.43 2.69
N TRP A 186 -20.68 -2.11 2.61
CA TRP A 186 -19.91 -1.46 1.54
C TRP A 186 -18.45 -1.91 1.50
N SER A 187 -17.77 -1.87 2.65
CA SER A 187 -16.36 -2.28 2.77
C SER A 187 -16.18 -3.76 2.44
N GLY A 188 -17.13 -4.62 2.85
CA GLY A 188 -17.19 -6.02 2.48
C GLY A 188 -17.25 -6.23 0.96
N MET A 189 -18.09 -5.45 0.26
CA MET A 189 -18.20 -5.51 -1.19
C MET A 189 -16.90 -5.08 -1.88
N VAL A 190 -16.30 -3.96 -1.46
CA VAL A 190 -15.01 -3.50 -1.99
C VAL A 190 -13.96 -4.62 -1.84
N GLY A 191 -13.95 -5.29 -0.69
CA GLY A 191 -13.10 -6.46 -0.45
C GLY A 191 -13.36 -7.62 -1.43
N GLN A 192 -14.63 -7.93 -1.74
CA GLN A 192 -15.01 -8.97 -2.71
C GLN A 192 -14.61 -8.61 -4.15
N VAL A 193 -14.78 -7.35 -4.56
CA VAL A 193 -14.38 -6.86 -5.89
C VAL A 193 -12.86 -6.91 -6.04
N VAL A 194 -12.11 -6.43 -5.03
CA VAL A 194 -10.64 -6.55 -5.00
C VAL A 194 -10.20 -8.01 -4.97
N GLY A 195 -10.91 -8.87 -4.24
CA GLY A 195 -10.68 -10.32 -4.23
C GLY A 195 -10.87 -10.94 -5.61
N SER A 196 -11.88 -10.51 -6.36
CA SER A 196 -12.15 -10.97 -7.72
C SER A 196 -11.04 -10.59 -8.70
N LEU A 197 -10.29 -9.51 -8.46
CA LEU A 197 -9.12 -9.13 -9.26
C LEU A 197 -7.93 -10.09 -9.12
N ARG A 198 -7.93 -10.98 -8.12
CA ARG A 198 -6.88 -12.00 -7.88
C ARG A 198 -7.07 -13.29 -8.69
N GLY A 199 -7.90 -13.29 -9.72
CA GLY A 199 -8.12 -14.44 -10.60
C GLY A 199 -7.60 -14.20 -12.02
N ASP A 200 -7.56 -15.26 -12.83
CA ASP A 200 -7.33 -15.12 -14.27
C ASP A 200 -8.55 -14.44 -14.91
N LEU A 201 -8.34 -13.26 -15.49
CA LEU A 201 -9.43 -12.43 -15.97
C LEU A 201 -9.11 -11.80 -17.34
N PRO A 202 -10.10 -11.77 -18.26
CA PRO A 202 -9.96 -11.04 -19.51
C PRO A 202 -10.01 -9.52 -19.26
N LEU A 203 -9.40 -8.76 -20.17
CA LEU A 203 -9.33 -7.30 -20.12
C LEU A 203 -10.70 -6.64 -19.87
N ALA A 204 -11.74 -7.09 -20.57
CA ALA A 204 -13.09 -6.55 -20.43
C ALA A 204 -13.63 -6.68 -19.00
N ARG A 205 -13.33 -7.79 -18.31
CA ARG A 205 -13.75 -7.98 -16.92
C ARG A 205 -12.93 -7.14 -15.95
N CYS A 206 -11.64 -6.94 -16.21
CA CYS A 206 -10.79 -6.03 -15.43
C CYS A 206 -11.32 -4.58 -15.50
N LEU A 207 -11.66 -4.12 -16.71
CA LEU A 207 -12.25 -2.79 -16.95
C LEU A 207 -13.57 -2.62 -16.20
N GLN A 208 -14.44 -3.64 -16.23
CA GLN A 208 -15.68 -3.63 -15.45
C GLN A 208 -15.39 -3.50 -13.95
N LEU A 209 -14.58 -4.39 -13.37
CA LEU A 209 -14.33 -4.40 -11.93
C LEU A 209 -13.64 -3.11 -11.44
N VAL A 210 -12.70 -2.56 -12.23
CA VAL A 210 -12.05 -1.29 -11.86
C VAL A 210 -12.96 -0.09 -12.13
N GLY A 211 -13.80 -0.13 -13.16
CA GLY A 211 -14.88 0.84 -13.34
C GLY A 211 -15.82 0.88 -12.13
N LEU A 212 -16.15 -0.30 -11.58
CA LEU A 212 -16.94 -0.40 -10.35
C LEU A 212 -16.21 0.18 -9.14
N LEU A 213 -14.92 -0.12 -8.96
CA LEU A 213 -14.13 0.46 -7.86
C LEU A 213 -14.02 1.99 -7.97
N ARG A 214 -13.95 2.53 -9.19
CA ARG A 214 -13.99 3.99 -9.43
C ARG A 214 -15.37 4.57 -9.10
N SER A 215 -16.46 3.93 -9.53
CA SER A 215 -17.81 4.41 -9.18
C SER A 215 -18.07 4.33 -7.68
N MET A 216 -17.44 3.39 -6.98
CA MET A 216 -17.54 3.27 -5.53
C MET A 216 -16.79 4.38 -4.76
N ASP A 217 -15.98 5.19 -5.42
CA ASP A 217 -15.13 6.21 -4.77
C ASP A 217 -14.37 5.66 -3.55
N ALA A 218 -13.99 4.37 -3.61
CA ALA A 218 -13.39 3.65 -2.50
C ALA A 218 -11.89 3.91 -2.37
N PHE A 219 -11.26 4.35 -3.47
CA PHE A 219 -9.82 4.57 -3.59
C PHE A 219 -9.56 5.79 -4.47
N THR A 220 -8.52 6.55 -4.13
CA THR A 220 -7.94 7.54 -5.05
C THR A 220 -7.30 6.84 -6.27
N GLU A 221 -7.08 7.56 -7.37
CA GLU A 221 -6.47 6.98 -8.58
C GLU A 221 -5.10 6.30 -8.31
N PRO A 222 -4.18 6.89 -7.51
CA PRO A 222 -2.93 6.21 -7.13
C PRO A 222 -3.15 4.96 -6.29
N GLU A 223 -4.07 4.99 -5.32
CA GLU A 223 -4.41 3.82 -4.49
C GLU A 223 -5.02 2.70 -5.32
N LEU A 224 -5.88 3.03 -6.27
CA LEU A 224 -6.50 2.07 -7.18
C LEU A 224 -5.47 1.37 -8.07
N ARG A 225 -4.50 2.12 -8.60
CA ARG A 225 -3.34 1.56 -9.35
C ARG A 225 -2.57 0.56 -8.48
N ILE A 226 -2.25 0.93 -7.25
CA ILE A 226 -1.54 0.06 -6.30
C ILE A 226 -2.37 -1.19 -5.98
N LYS A 227 -3.66 -1.04 -5.66
CA LYS A 227 -4.55 -2.17 -5.34
C LYS A 227 -4.71 -3.13 -6.51
N PHE A 228 -4.83 -2.61 -7.74
CA PHE A 228 -4.87 -3.42 -8.94
C PHE A 228 -3.58 -4.23 -9.11
N LEU A 229 -2.43 -3.57 -9.06
CA LEU A 229 -1.13 -4.24 -9.20
C LEU A 229 -0.90 -5.27 -8.09
N GLN A 230 -1.24 -4.95 -6.84
CA GLN A 230 -1.15 -5.88 -5.71
C GLN A 230 -2.03 -7.13 -5.90
N ALA A 231 -3.27 -6.96 -6.36
CA ALA A 231 -4.17 -8.07 -6.60
C ALA A 231 -3.68 -8.98 -7.73
N ARG A 232 -3.22 -8.38 -8.84
CA ARG A 232 -2.66 -9.10 -9.99
C ARG A 232 -1.33 -9.77 -9.68
N ASP A 233 -0.47 -9.11 -8.92
CA ASP A 233 0.79 -9.67 -8.48
C ASP A 233 0.57 -10.84 -7.53
N SER A 234 -0.34 -10.72 -6.56
CA SER A 234 -0.68 -11.83 -5.66
C SER A 234 -1.09 -13.10 -6.43
N TRP A 235 -1.88 -12.92 -7.50
CA TRP A 235 -2.27 -14.01 -8.39
C TRP A 235 -1.08 -14.57 -9.19
N LEU A 236 -0.27 -13.72 -9.81
CA LEU A 236 0.94 -14.14 -10.52
C LEU A 236 1.90 -14.92 -9.62
N GLN A 237 2.19 -14.40 -8.43
CA GLN A 237 3.04 -15.07 -7.45
C GLN A 237 2.48 -16.42 -7.02
N SER A 238 1.15 -16.54 -6.91
CA SER A 238 0.52 -17.84 -6.62
C SER A 238 0.77 -18.88 -7.74
N LEU A 239 0.79 -18.44 -9.00
CA LEU A 239 1.10 -19.29 -10.15
C LEU A 239 2.58 -19.68 -10.17
N LEU A 240 3.49 -18.72 -9.95
CA LEU A 240 4.92 -18.97 -9.95
C LEU A 240 5.35 -19.87 -8.79
N ASN A 241 4.77 -19.69 -7.60
CA ASN A 241 5.04 -20.53 -6.43
C ASN A 241 4.49 -21.96 -6.56
N ALA A 242 3.54 -22.20 -7.46
CA ALA A 242 3.01 -23.53 -7.74
C ALA A 242 3.90 -24.36 -8.68
N ILE A 243 4.95 -23.77 -9.26
CA ILE A 243 5.88 -24.46 -10.16
C ILE A 243 6.81 -25.36 -9.32
N PRO A 244 6.94 -26.66 -9.63
CA PRO A 244 7.88 -27.54 -8.95
C PRO A 244 9.34 -27.05 -9.11
N LYS A 245 10.10 -27.05 -8.01
CA LYS A 245 11.52 -26.62 -7.95
C LYS A 245 12.52 -27.78 -8.01
N GLU A 246 12.05 -29.00 -8.23
CA GLU A 246 12.87 -30.22 -8.19
C GLU A 246 13.77 -30.36 -9.43
N ASP A 247 13.26 -29.98 -10.61
CA ASP A 247 14.01 -29.96 -11.86
C ASP A 247 14.23 -28.50 -12.32
N PRO A 248 15.48 -28.01 -12.30
CA PRO A 248 15.81 -26.66 -12.77
C PRO A 248 15.38 -26.39 -14.22
N ASN A 249 15.43 -27.39 -15.11
CA ASN A 249 15.06 -27.20 -16.52
C ASN A 249 13.54 -26.96 -16.65
N LEU A 250 12.74 -27.76 -15.95
CA LEU A 250 11.29 -27.60 -15.92
C LEU A 250 10.89 -26.30 -15.23
N HIS A 251 11.52 -25.99 -14.09
CA HIS A 251 11.21 -24.79 -13.31
C HIS A 251 11.47 -23.52 -14.12
N ILE A 252 12.66 -23.38 -14.74
CA ILE A 252 12.99 -22.19 -15.52
C ILE A 252 12.13 -22.06 -16.78
N THR A 253 11.88 -23.15 -17.51
CA THR A 253 11.07 -23.12 -18.75
C THR A 253 9.64 -22.69 -18.46
N LYS A 254 9.01 -23.26 -17.42
CA LYS A 254 7.66 -22.88 -17.00
C LYS A 254 7.62 -21.46 -16.44
N THR A 255 8.65 -21.04 -15.71
CA THR A 255 8.75 -19.69 -15.18
C THR A 255 8.83 -18.66 -16.31
N ILE A 256 9.64 -18.92 -17.35
CA ILE A 256 9.72 -18.05 -18.55
C ILE A 256 8.36 -17.98 -19.25
N GLU A 257 7.72 -19.12 -19.48
CA GLU A 257 6.43 -19.18 -20.18
C GLU A 257 5.34 -18.40 -19.44
N LEU A 258 5.12 -18.72 -18.17
CA LEU A 258 4.07 -18.10 -17.34
C LEU A 258 4.36 -16.63 -17.10
N SER A 259 5.61 -16.26 -16.79
CA SER A 259 5.98 -14.86 -16.58
C SER A 259 5.75 -14.04 -17.85
N ARG A 260 6.20 -14.52 -19.01
CA ARG A 260 6.03 -13.82 -20.28
C ARG A 260 4.55 -13.56 -20.60
N ILE A 261 3.70 -14.58 -20.49
CA ILE A 261 2.29 -14.48 -20.84
C ILE A 261 1.56 -13.58 -19.84
N HIS A 262 1.69 -13.86 -18.54
CA HIS A 262 0.88 -13.21 -17.53
C HIS A 262 1.37 -11.80 -17.19
N LEU A 263 2.69 -11.53 -17.16
CA LEU A 263 3.18 -10.16 -17.02
C LEU A 263 2.76 -9.29 -18.20
N PHE A 264 2.83 -9.81 -19.44
CA PHE A 264 2.39 -9.06 -20.61
C PHE A 264 0.89 -8.74 -20.55
N ASN A 265 0.07 -9.70 -20.10
CA ASN A 265 -1.36 -9.47 -19.88
C ASN A 265 -1.62 -8.42 -18.80
N ILE A 266 -0.94 -8.49 -17.65
CA ILE A 266 -1.10 -7.50 -16.57
C ILE A 266 -0.69 -6.11 -17.04
N ILE A 267 0.44 -6.00 -17.74
CA ILE A 267 0.92 -4.75 -18.35
C ILE A 267 -0.11 -4.18 -19.33
N THR A 268 -0.64 -5.03 -20.22
CA THR A 268 -1.62 -4.60 -21.22
C THR A 268 -2.92 -4.16 -20.54
N GLN A 269 -3.36 -4.88 -19.50
CA GLN A 269 -4.52 -4.50 -18.70
C GLN A 269 -4.30 -3.19 -17.96
N TYR A 270 -3.13 -3.00 -17.35
CA TYR A 270 -2.78 -1.77 -16.67
C TYR A 270 -2.82 -0.57 -17.63
N LYS A 271 -2.09 -0.65 -18.75
CA LYS A 271 -2.04 0.43 -19.75
C LYS A 271 -3.41 0.76 -20.35
N ALA A 272 -4.28 -0.23 -20.52
CA ALA A 272 -5.64 -0.02 -21.01
C ALA A 272 -6.58 0.64 -19.98
N MET A 273 -6.29 0.49 -18.69
CA MET A 273 -7.14 0.96 -17.58
C MET A 273 -6.67 2.29 -17.00
N PHE A 274 -5.37 2.52 -16.99
CA PHE A 274 -4.69 3.68 -16.44
C PHE A 274 -3.93 4.34 -17.59
N ASN A 275 -4.52 5.38 -18.17
CA ASN A 275 -3.99 6.05 -19.35
C ASN A 275 -2.81 6.95 -18.92
N ASP A 276 -1.59 6.44 -19.05
CA ASP A 276 -0.38 7.16 -18.63
C ASP A 276 0.09 8.20 -19.66
N ASP A 277 -0.49 8.20 -20.87
CA ASP A 277 -0.17 9.16 -21.94
C ASP A 277 -0.85 10.54 -21.75
N GLU A 278 -1.86 10.64 -20.87
CA GLU A 278 -2.45 11.91 -20.43
C GLU A 278 -1.58 12.55 -19.32
N LEU A 279 -0.34 12.88 -19.67
CA LEU A 279 0.57 13.68 -18.82
C LEU A 279 0.15 15.16 -18.72
N ILE A 280 -0.97 15.55 -19.33
CA ILE A 280 -1.43 16.95 -19.45
C ILE A 280 -2.92 17.04 -19.10
N THR A 281 -3.31 16.59 -17.92
CA THR A 281 -4.63 16.93 -17.35
C THR A 281 -4.42 18.02 -16.30
N PRO A 282 -4.96 19.24 -16.47
CA PRO A 282 -4.77 20.33 -15.52
C PRO A 282 -5.49 20.00 -14.21
N GLY A 283 -4.73 19.77 -13.13
CA GLY A 283 -5.26 19.45 -11.79
C GLY A 283 -4.56 18.32 -11.04
N ARG A 284 -3.59 17.60 -11.63
CA ARG A 284 -2.79 16.60 -10.91
C ARG A 284 -1.76 17.25 -9.97
N ASP A 285 -1.65 16.71 -8.76
CA ASP A 285 -0.56 17.02 -7.84
C ASP A 285 0.79 16.67 -8.48
N ILE A 286 1.62 17.68 -8.72
CA ILE A 286 2.94 17.58 -9.38
C ILE A 286 3.95 16.72 -8.57
N THR A 287 3.59 16.35 -7.34
CA THR A 287 4.43 15.63 -6.38
C THR A 287 4.40 14.10 -6.54
N VAL A 288 3.35 13.51 -7.13
CA VAL A 288 3.21 12.06 -7.25
C VAL A 288 3.32 11.64 -8.70
N ASN A 289 4.45 11.02 -9.07
CA ASN A 289 4.60 10.37 -10.37
C ASN A 289 3.80 9.06 -10.37
N GLU A 290 2.52 9.14 -10.72
CA GLU A 290 1.60 7.99 -10.78
C GLU A 290 2.12 6.87 -11.70
N CYS A 291 2.85 7.24 -12.77
CA CYS A 291 3.44 6.31 -13.72
C CYS A 291 4.64 5.55 -13.13
N ALA A 292 5.36 6.13 -12.17
CA ALA A 292 6.50 5.49 -11.52
C ALA A 292 6.11 4.21 -10.76
N ILE A 293 4.89 4.16 -10.22
CA ILE A 293 4.35 2.98 -9.51
C ILE A 293 4.38 1.75 -10.44
N PHE A 294 3.94 1.93 -11.68
CA PHE A 294 3.91 0.86 -12.68
C PHE A 294 5.30 0.42 -13.10
N TYR A 295 6.18 1.37 -13.46
CA TYR A 295 7.54 1.02 -13.91
C TYR A 295 8.38 0.39 -12.80
N HIS A 296 8.20 0.84 -11.55
CA HIS A 296 8.84 0.20 -10.40
C HIS A 296 8.35 -1.23 -10.19
N TRP A 297 7.04 -1.47 -10.30
CA TRP A 297 6.50 -2.82 -10.23
C TRP A 297 7.05 -3.72 -11.36
N VAL A 298 7.12 -3.23 -12.60
CA VAL A 298 7.70 -3.99 -13.72
C VAL A 298 9.17 -4.32 -13.47
N GLU A 299 9.96 -3.36 -12.99
CA GLU A 299 11.36 -3.56 -12.61
C GLU A 299 11.49 -4.65 -11.54
N GLU A 300 10.67 -4.59 -10.49
CA GLU A 300 10.66 -5.58 -9.41
C GLU A 300 10.40 -7.00 -9.96
N LYS A 301 9.42 -7.15 -10.86
CA LYS A 301 9.11 -8.45 -11.48
C LYS A 301 10.24 -8.96 -12.37
N ILE A 302 10.88 -8.08 -13.14
CA ILE A 302 12.04 -8.44 -13.96
C ILE A 302 13.21 -8.86 -13.06
N SER A 303 13.48 -8.12 -11.99
CA SER A 303 14.54 -8.45 -11.04
C SER A 303 14.26 -9.78 -10.32
N GLN A 304 13.01 -10.08 -9.96
CA GLN A 304 12.61 -11.39 -9.44
C GLN A 304 12.88 -12.52 -10.45
N PHE A 305 12.53 -12.33 -11.71
CA PHE A 305 12.81 -13.30 -12.77
C PHE A 305 14.32 -13.53 -12.96
N LEU A 306 15.12 -12.46 -12.99
CA LEU A 306 16.57 -12.55 -13.14
C LEU A 306 17.24 -13.29 -11.97
N MET A 307 16.76 -13.08 -10.74
CA MET A 307 17.24 -13.84 -9.58
C MET A 307 16.93 -15.35 -9.71
N THR A 308 15.73 -15.70 -10.15
CA THR A 308 15.37 -17.11 -10.42
C THR A 308 16.23 -17.70 -11.54
N LEU A 309 16.46 -16.95 -12.62
CA LEU A 309 17.34 -17.35 -13.71
C LEU A 309 18.77 -17.63 -13.22
N GLU A 310 19.33 -16.75 -12.38
CA GLU A 310 20.66 -16.93 -11.81
C GLU A 310 20.78 -18.19 -10.94
N GLN A 311 19.73 -18.55 -10.20
CA GLN A 311 19.71 -19.72 -9.33
C GLN A 311 19.57 -21.04 -10.11
N ASP A 312 18.72 -21.07 -11.14
CA ASP A 312 18.39 -22.32 -11.85
C ASP A 312 19.36 -22.63 -13.00
N LEU A 313 19.92 -21.60 -13.66
CA LEU A 313 20.72 -21.76 -14.87
C LEU A 313 21.92 -22.72 -14.71
N PRO A 314 22.64 -22.78 -13.57
CA PRO A 314 23.72 -23.75 -13.38
C PRO A 314 23.27 -25.22 -13.45
N GLY A 315 22.01 -25.52 -13.14
CA GLY A 315 21.43 -26.87 -13.17
C GLY A 315 20.85 -27.28 -14.53
N VAL A 316 20.85 -26.39 -15.52
CA VAL A 316 20.25 -26.62 -16.84
C VAL A 316 21.17 -27.45 -17.74
N THR A 317 20.56 -28.33 -18.52
CA THR A 317 21.26 -29.18 -19.50
C THR A 317 21.59 -28.43 -20.78
N SER A 318 20.61 -27.73 -21.36
CA SER A 318 20.71 -27.02 -22.65
C SER A 318 20.56 -25.51 -22.45
N ILE A 319 21.69 -24.83 -22.23
CA ILE A 319 21.74 -23.38 -21.98
C ILE A 319 21.28 -22.57 -23.19
N ASP A 320 21.55 -23.06 -24.41
CA ASP A 320 21.18 -22.43 -25.68
C ASP A 320 19.66 -22.28 -25.85
N SER A 321 18.90 -23.33 -25.51
CA SER A 321 17.45 -23.31 -25.57
C SER A 321 16.86 -22.27 -24.61
N ILE A 322 17.35 -22.25 -23.36
CA ILE A 322 16.92 -21.28 -22.35
C ILE A 322 17.31 -19.86 -22.75
N LEU A 323 18.51 -19.64 -23.30
CA LEU A 323 18.92 -18.34 -23.81
C LEU A 323 17.99 -17.85 -24.91
N GLY A 324 17.61 -18.71 -25.86
CA GLY A 324 16.67 -18.38 -26.92
C GLY A 324 15.31 -17.95 -26.37
N GLN A 325 14.78 -18.70 -25.40
CA GLN A 325 13.50 -18.39 -24.75
C GLN A 325 13.57 -17.07 -23.93
N CYS A 326 14.63 -16.87 -23.15
CA CYS A 326 14.85 -15.65 -22.39
C CYS A 326 15.01 -14.42 -23.30
N THR A 327 15.74 -14.56 -24.41
CA THR A 327 15.93 -13.48 -25.38
C THR A 327 14.60 -13.10 -26.02
N TYR A 328 13.80 -14.09 -26.42
CA TYR A 328 12.46 -13.84 -26.95
C TYR A 328 11.56 -13.16 -25.91
N PHE A 329 11.62 -13.59 -24.64
CA PHE A 329 10.92 -12.93 -23.54
C PHE A 329 11.37 -11.47 -23.36
N GLY A 330 12.67 -11.19 -23.27
CA GLY A 330 13.21 -9.83 -23.15
C GLY A 330 12.82 -8.91 -24.31
N LEU A 331 12.97 -9.38 -25.55
CA LEU A 331 12.59 -8.62 -26.74
C LEU A 331 11.08 -8.34 -26.82
N SER A 332 10.25 -9.29 -26.36
CA SER A 332 8.80 -9.07 -26.31
C SER A 332 8.41 -7.93 -25.36
N PHE A 333 9.19 -7.71 -24.30
CA PHE A 333 9.01 -6.63 -23.33
C PHE A 333 9.68 -5.32 -23.76
N GLY A 334 10.65 -5.38 -24.68
CA GLY A 334 11.19 -4.18 -25.35
C GLY A 334 10.10 -3.34 -26.03
N ARG A 335 9.04 -3.97 -26.56
CA ARG A 335 7.86 -3.28 -27.13
C ARG A 335 7.08 -2.43 -26.11
N VAL A 336 7.17 -2.80 -24.84
CA VAL A 336 6.50 -2.12 -23.73
C VAL A 336 7.43 -1.08 -23.07
N GLY A 337 8.71 -1.06 -23.44
CA GLY A 337 9.75 -0.21 -22.86
C GLY A 337 10.53 -0.86 -21.71
N ALA A 338 10.48 -2.19 -21.58
CA ALA A 338 11.10 -2.93 -20.48
C ALA A 338 12.07 -4.03 -20.99
N ASP A 339 12.99 -3.67 -21.89
CA ASP A 339 14.01 -4.59 -22.39
C ASP A 339 15.05 -4.90 -21.31
N PHE A 340 15.20 -6.18 -20.96
CA PHE A 340 16.18 -6.66 -19.97
C PHE A 340 17.24 -7.60 -20.58
N THR A 341 17.32 -7.69 -21.91
CA THR A 341 18.29 -8.56 -22.62
C THR A 341 19.73 -8.29 -22.19
N GLY A 342 20.11 -7.03 -21.97
CA GLY A 342 21.45 -6.69 -21.47
C GLY A 342 21.77 -7.29 -20.08
N ARG A 343 20.82 -7.24 -19.14
CA ARG A 343 21.02 -7.76 -17.77
C ARG A 343 21.09 -9.28 -17.74
N MET A 344 20.30 -9.98 -18.57
CA MET A 344 20.37 -11.43 -18.65
C MET A 344 21.70 -11.90 -19.27
N SER A 345 22.26 -11.16 -20.25
CA SER A 345 23.52 -11.54 -20.90
C SER A 345 24.66 -11.73 -19.90
N ASP A 346 24.78 -10.86 -18.89
CA ASP A 346 25.80 -10.98 -17.85
C ASP A 346 25.67 -12.27 -17.03
N ILE A 347 24.43 -12.71 -16.77
CA ILE A 347 24.15 -13.96 -16.05
C ILE A 347 24.62 -15.16 -16.88
N PHE A 348 24.26 -15.20 -18.18
CA PHE A 348 24.69 -16.28 -19.08
C PHE A 348 26.20 -16.33 -19.25
N VAL A 349 26.86 -15.18 -19.46
CA VAL A 349 28.33 -15.11 -19.59
C VAL A 349 29.01 -15.70 -18.35
N ARG A 350 28.57 -15.32 -17.15
CA ARG A 350 29.12 -15.83 -15.90
C ARG A 350 28.91 -17.34 -15.75
N VAL A 351 27.67 -17.84 -15.90
CA VAL A 351 27.36 -19.27 -15.68
C VAL A 351 28.06 -20.15 -16.71
N ILE A 352 28.11 -19.75 -17.98
CA ILE A 352 28.85 -20.48 -19.02
C ILE A 352 30.35 -20.51 -18.69
N GLY A 353 30.92 -19.39 -18.25
CA GLY A 353 32.31 -19.30 -17.83
C GLY A 353 32.64 -20.22 -16.65
N GLU A 354 31.84 -20.18 -15.59
CA GLU A 354 32.03 -21.02 -14.39
C GLU A 354 31.89 -22.52 -14.70
N LYS A 355 30.92 -22.90 -15.55
CA LYS A 355 30.73 -24.29 -15.99
C LYS A 355 31.93 -24.79 -16.80
N PHE A 356 32.42 -23.96 -17.73
CA PHE A 356 33.62 -24.26 -18.52
C PHE A 356 34.85 -24.42 -17.62
N GLU A 357 35.11 -23.47 -16.73
CA GLU A 357 36.23 -23.52 -15.79
C GLU A 357 36.19 -24.78 -14.90
N SER A 358 35.01 -25.13 -14.38
CA SER A 358 34.80 -26.33 -13.58
C SER A 358 35.09 -27.61 -14.38
N SER A 359 34.65 -27.68 -15.63
CA SER A 359 34.88 -28.82 -16.53
C SER A 359 36.37 -29.00 -16.86
N ILE A 360 37.08 -27.91 -17.17
CA ILE A 360 38.53 -27.94 -17.44
C ILE A 360 39.32 -28.32 -16.19
N ARG A 361 38.99 -27.77 -15.02
CA ARG A 361 39.64 -28.14 -13.75
C ARG A 361 39.45 -29.61 -13.41
N LYS A 362 38.24 -30.16 -13.60
CA LYS A 362 37.97 -31.60 -13.40
C LYS A 362 38.80 -32.46 -14.35
N THR A 363 38.87 -32.07 -15.61
CA THR A 363 39.65 -32.77 -16.65
C THR A 363 41.15 -32.74 -16.34
N THR A 364 41.67 -31.59 -15.89
CA THR A 364 43.08 -31.44 -15.47
C THR A 364 43.41 -32.33 -14.27
N LYS A 365 42.57 -32.33 -13.22
CA LYS A 365 42.76 -33.19 -12.05
C LYS A 365 42.67 -34.67 -12.39
N LYS A 366 41.78 -35.04 -13.31
CA LYS A 366 41.68 -36.42 -13.80
C LYS A 366 42.99 -36.84 -14.48
N PHE A 367 43.56 -35.97 -15.33
CA PHE A 367 44.86 -36.23 -15.93
C PHE A 367 45.98 -36.40 -14.91
N GLU A 368 46.03 -35.56 -13.87
CA GLU A 368 47.00 -35.68 -12.77
C GLU A 368 46.89 -37.05 -12.09
N SER A 369 45.67 -37.50 -11.78
CA SER A 369 45.41 -38.83 -11.21
C SER A 369 45.75 -39.97 -12.17
N ASP A 370 45.43 -39.83 -13.46
CA ASP A 370 45.72 -40.85 -14.47
C ASP A 370 47.24 -41.01 -14.64
N MET A 371 48.00 -39.91 -14.51
CA MET A 371 49.46 -39.91 -14.56
C MET A 371 50.11 -40.68 -13.40
N GLU A 372 49.54 -40.65 -12.19
CA GLU A 372 50.03 -41.43 -11.05
C GLU A 372 49.92 -42.95 -11.29
N SER A 373 48.91 -43.37 -12.06
CA SER A 373 48.67 -44.78 -12.41
C SER A 373 49.32 -45.21 -13.73
N PHE A 374 49.93 -44.27 -14.45
CA PHE A 374 50.40 -44.48 -15.81
C PHE A 374 51.66 -45.34 -15.83
N THR A 375 51.66 -46.36 -16.68
CA THR A 375 52.83 -47.19 -16.97
C THR A 375 53.16 -47.11 -18.45
N LEU A 376 54.45 -46.93 -18.78
CA LEU A 376 54.94 -46.92 -20.16
C LEU A 376 54.96 -48.35 -20.71
N ILE A 377 53.78 -48.91 -21.00
CA ILE A 377 53.69 -50.25 -21.58
C ILE A 377 54.22 -50.19 -23.01
N ASN A 378 55.27 -50.97 -23.29
CA ASN A 378 55.79 -51.25 -24.64
C ASN A 378 54.77 -52.04 -25.48
N LYS A 379 53.62 -51.46 -25.84
CA LYS A 379 52.80 -51.98 -26.92
C LYS A 379 53.25 -51.33 -28.22
N ILE A 380 54.23 -51.95 -28.86
CA ILE A 380 54.57 -51.70 -30.26
C ILE A 380 53.40 -52.22 -31.11
N GLN A 381 52.31 -51.46 -31.21
CA GLN A 381 51.40 -51.60 -32.34
C GLN A 381 52.01 -50.80 -33.48
N LYS A 382 52.70 -51.50 -34.39
CA LYS A 382 53.04 -50.95 -35.71
C LYS A 382 51.73 -50.74 -36.49
N ALA A 383 50.99 -49.69 -36.18
CA ALA A 383 50.11 -49.10 -37.17
C ALA A 383 51.00 -48.26 -38.08
N THR A 384 51.06 -48.62 -39.36
CA THR A 384 51.75 -47.82 -40.38
C THR A 384 50.93 -46.53 -40.59
N ILE A 385 51.09 -45.57 -39.69
CA ILE A 385 50.40 -44.27 -39.76
C ILE A 385 51.06 -43.49 -40.90
N LYS A 386 50.33 -43.31 -42.00
CA LYS A 386 50.72 -42.36 -43.04
C LYS A 386 50.75 -40.97 -42.39
N ILE A 387 51.93 -40.37 -42.29
CA ILE A 387 52.13 -38.98 -41.89
C ILE A 387 51.42 -38.12 -42.93
N THR A 388 50.15 -37.80 -42.68
CA THR A 388 49.41 -36.80 -43.43
C THR A 388 49.16 -35.69 -42.43
N THR A 389 49.99 -34.65 -42.52
CA THR A 389 49.89 -33.39 -41.77
C THR A 389 48.64 -32.63 -42.18
N THR A 390 47.47 -33.12 -41.79
CA THR A 390 46.20 -32.40 -41.92
C THR A 390 45.72 -32.02 -40.52
N ILE A 391 46.23 -30.88 -40.06
CA ILE A 391 45.81 -30.17 -38.82
C ILE A 391 44.34 -29.69 -38.92
N LYS A 392 43.68 -29.87 -40.08
CA LYS A 392 42.29 -29.50 -40.35
C LYS A 392 41.37 -30.72 -40.33
N SER A 393 41.23 -31.35 -39.17
CA SER A 393 40.32 -32.47 -38.96
C SER A 393 39.48 -32.16 -37.72
N GLU A 394 38.15 -32.29 -37.81
CA GLU A 394 37.26 -32.22 -36.64
C GLU A 394 37.58 -33.35 -35.64
N ASN A 395 38.14 -34.46 -36.11
CA ASN A 395 38.50 -35.61 -35.29
C ASN A 395 39.81 -35.37 -34.51
N PRO A 396 39.91 -35.86 -33.26
CA PRO A 396 41.13 -35.78 -32.47
C PRO A 396 42.30 -36.54 -33.12
N PRO A 397 43.56 -36.12 -32.90
CA PRO A 397 44.73 -36.80 -33.45
C PRO A 397 44.80 -38.28 -33.06
N GLU A 398 44.84 -39.18 -34.04
CA GLU A 398 44.88 -40.64 -33.83
C GLU A 398 46.12 -41.10 -33.04
N GLN A 399 47.20 -40.31 -33.08
CA GLN A 399 48.46 -40.53 -32.35
C GLN A 399 48.31 -40.38 -30.84
N LEU A 400 47.23 -39.73 -30.35
CA LEU A 400 46.96 -39.63 -28.91
C LEU A 400 46.50 -40.96 -28.31
N VAL A 401 45.95 -41.87 -29.14
CA VAL A 401 45.42 -43.18 -28.68
C VAL A 401 46.53 -44.07 -28.13
N GLU A 402 47.77 -43.90 -28.61
CA GLU A 402 48.95 -44.61 -28.07
C GLU A 402 49.24 -44.22 -26.60
N PHE A 403 48.71 -43.07 -26.15
CA PHE A 403 48.99 -42.48 -24.85
C PHE A 403 47.69 -42.13 -24.11
N TYR A 404 47.14 -43.12 -23.40
CA TYR A 404 45.85 -43.04 -22.71
C TYR A 404 45.60 -41.74 -21.91
N PRO A 405 46.52 -41.25 -21.04
CA PRO A 405 46.26 -40.03 -20.27
C PRO A 405 46.01 -38.80 -21.16
N LEU A 406 46.76 -38.64 -22.26
CA LEU A 406 46.58 -37.50 -23.17
C LEU A 406 45.30 -37.63 -24.00
N ALA A 407 44.94 -38.86 -24.42
CA ALA A 407 43.68 -39.11 -25.12
C ALA A 407 42.47 -38.77 -24.24
N GLU A 408 42.46 -39.23 -22.98
CA GLU A 408 41.37 -38.96 -22.04
C GLU A 408 41.25 -37.48 -21.70
N TYR A 409 42.38 -36.80 -21.52
CA TYR A 409 42.41 -35.34 -21.32
C TYR A 409 41.88 -34.59 -22.55
N CYS A 410 42.29 -34.97 -23.76
CA CYS A 410 41.78 -34.39 -25.01
C CYS A 410 40.25 -34.58 -25.12
N ASN A 411 39.74 -35.78 -24.81
CA ASN A 411 38.30 -36.05 -24.80
C ASN A 411 37.55 -35.17 -23.79
N GLY A 412 38.13 -34.94 -22.60
CA GLY A 412 37.57 -34.02 -21.61
C GLY A 412 37.52 -32.56 -22.11
N LEU A 413 38.58 -32.09 -22.78
CA LEU A 413 38.58 -30.77 -23.43
C LEU A 413 37.52 -30.67 -24.52
N ILE A 414 37.39 -31.68 -25.39
CA ILE A 414 36.35 -31.71 -26.44
C ILE A 414 34.96 -31.71 -25.81
N SER A 415 34.75 -32.43 -24.71
CA SER A 415 33.47 -32.39 -23.97
C SER A 415 33.16 -30.99 -23.46
N ALA A 416 34.12 -30.31 -22.85
CA ALA A 416 33.96 -28.93 -22.38
C ALA A 416 33.68 -27.94 -23.54
N PHE A 417 34.33 -28.14 -24.69
CA PHE A 417 34.10 -27.37 -25.90
C PHE A 417 32.71 -27.60 -26.50
N ASN A 418 32.22 -28.84 -26.51
CA ASN A 418 30.90 -29.18 -27.01
C ASN A 418 29.78 -28.54 -26.19
N GLU A 419 29.97 -28.36 -24.88
CA GLU A 419 28.99 -27.70 -24.01
C GLU A 419 28.81 -26.20 -24.34
N ILE A 420 29.86 -25.53 -24.79
CA ILE A 420 29.82 -24.09 -25.11
C ILE A 420 29.59 -23.79 -26.60
N ARG A 421 29.76 -24.79 -27.47
CA ARG A 421 29.74 -24.63 -28.94
C ARG A 421 28.48 -23.98 -29.48
N LEU A 422 27.31 -24.31 -28.92
CA LEU A 422 26.02 -23.80 -29.41
C LEU A 422 25.79 -22.34 -29.05
N CYS A 423 26.44 -21.85 -27.99
CA CYS A 423 26.33 -20.47 -27.54
C CYS A 423 27.64 -19.99 -26.89
N PRO A 424 28.66 -19.65 -27.68
CA PRO A 424 29.91 -19.12 -27.14
C PRO A 424 29.84 -17.59 -27.02
N PRO A 425 29.78 -17.03 -25.80
CA PRO A 425 29.84 -15.58 -25.64
C PRO A 425 31.25 -15.08 -25.97
N VAL A 426 31.38 -14.15 -26.91
CA VAL A 426 32.68 -13.60 -27.33
C VAL A 426 33.45 -12.98 -26.15
N ALA A 427 32.72 -12.46 -25.15
CA ALA A 427 33.29 -11.95 -23.90
C ALA A 427 34.12 -12.99 -23.13
N LEU A 428 33.86 -14.29 -23.30
CA LEU A 428 34.61 -15.37 -22.66
C LEU A 428 35.86 -15.81 -23.43
N SER A 429 36.08 -15.32 -24.65
CA SER A 429 37.20 -15.75 -25.50
C SER A 429 38.57 -15.67 -24.80
N VAL A 430 38.87 -14.54 -24.16
CA VAL A 430 40.10 -14.32 -23.38
C VAL A 430 40.15 -15.23 -22.15
N PHE A 431 39.04 -15.32 -21.42
CA PHE A 431 38.94 -16.12 -20.20
C PHE A 431 39.14 -17.62 -20.47
N CYS A 432 38.44 -18.17 -21.48
CA CYS A 432 38.58 -19.56 -21.91
C CYS A 432 40.01 -19.87 -22.39
N THR A 433 40.60 -18.98 -23.20
CA THR A 433 41.98 -19.16 -23.68
C THR A 433 42.98 -19.22 -22.53
N LYS A 434 42.84 -18.32 -21.54
CA LYS A 434 43.70 -18.29 -20.35
C LYS A 434 43.56 -19.57 -19.52
N ILE A 435 42.34 -20.02 -19.24
CA ILE A 435 42.08 -21.25 -18.47
C ILE A 435 42.68 -22.48 -19.16
N LEU A 436 42.51 -22.58 -20.48
CA LEU A 436 43.08 -23.67 -21.26
C LEU A 436 44.62 -23.64 -21.24
N GLN A 437 45.20 -22.45 -21.35
CA GLN A 437 46.65 -22.28 -21.26
C GLN A 437 47.19 -22.69 -19.88
N GLU A 438 46.54 -22.27 -18.79
CA GLU A 438 46.88 -22.68 -17.42
C GLU A 438 46.73 -24.19 -17.22
N SER A 439 45.66 -24.78 -17.75
CA SER A 439 45.40 -26.23 -17.72
C SER A 439 46.48 -27.03 -18.46
N LEU A 440 46.83 -26.63 -19.69
CA LEU A 440 47.89 -27.26 -20.48
C LEU A 440 49.27 -27.10 -19.83
N HIS A 441 49.55 -25.95 -19.22
CA HIS A 441 50.78 -25.73 -18.47
C HIS A 441 50.86 -26.61 -17.21
N ASN A 442 49.74 -26.84 -16.51
CA ASN A 442 49.68 -27.78 -15.39
C ASN A 442 49.88 -29.23 -15.85
N VAL A 443 49.29 -29.62 -16.98
CA VAL A 443 49.55 -30.91 -17.63
C VAL A 443 51.04 -31.07 -17.92
N ALA A 444 51.70 -30.08 -18.53
CA ALA A 444 53.14 -30.11 -18.80
C ALA A 444 53.98 -30.25 -17.52
N LYS A 445 53.60 -29.56 -16.43
CA LYS A 445 54.23 -29.71 -15.10
C LYS A 445 54.06 -31.13 -14.54
N SER A 446 52.88 -31.72 -14.64
CA SER A 446 52.61 -33.07 -14.13
C SER A 446 53.41 -34.12 -14.90
N ILE A 447 53.57 -33.94 -16.22
CA ILE A 447 54.43 -34.80 -17.04
C ILE A 447 55.90 -34.68 -16.62
N LEU A 448 56.38 -33.47 -16.35
CA LEU A 448 57.74 -33.25 -15.85
C LEU A 448 57.97 -33.91 -14.47
N LEU A 449 56.98 -33.81 -13.57
CA LEU A 449 57.05 -34.45 -12.26
C LEU A 449 57.14 -35.97 -12.38
N PHE A 450 56.29 -36.56 -13.22
CA PHE A 450 56.34 -37.99 -13.54
C PHE A 450 57.70 -38.39 -14.14
N TYR A 451 58.20 -37.62 -15.12
CA TYR A 451 59.51 -37.86 -15.71
C TYR A 451 60.61 -37.87 -14.65
N LYS A 452 60.66 -36.87 -13.75
CA LYS A 452 61.67 -36.77 -12.70
C LYS A 452 61.61 -37.91 -11.70
N GLN A 453 60.42 -38.42 -11.38
CA GLN A 453 60.24 -39.53 -10.45
C GLN A 453 60.74 -40.85 -11.04
N GLU A 454 60.44 -41.12 -12.31
CA GLU A 454 60.71 -42.40 -12.97
C GLU A 454 61.99 -42.42 -13.83
N GLN A 455 62.68 -41.28 -14.00
CA GLN A 455 63.86 -41.16 -14.89
C GLN A 455 64.97 -42.19 -14.59
N GLN A 456 65.12 -42.59 -13.32
CA GLN A 456 66.13 -43.55 -12.88
C GLN A 456 65.74 -45.01 -13.17
N ALA A 457 64.44 -45.30 -13.27
CA ALA A 457 63.90 -46.63 -13.52
C ALA A 457 63.75 -46.96 -15.02
N PHE A 458 63.74 -45.96 -15.91
CA PHE A 458 63.49 -46.18 -17.33
C PHE A 458 64.57 -46.96 -18.10
N ALA A 459 64.12 -47.96 -18.86
CA ALA A 459 64.86 -48.56 -19.97
C ALA A 459 65.01 -47.59 -21.16
N ALA A 460 65.95 -47.86 -22.07
CA ALA A 460 66.20 -47.00 -23.23
C ALA A 460 64.96 -46.83 -24.13
N SER A 461 64.13 -47.87 -24.28
CA SER A 461 62.87 -47.82 -25.03
C SER A 461 61.79 -46.99 -24.35
N GLU A 462 61.73 -47.01 -23.02
CA GLU A 462 60.77 -46.22 -22.23
C GLU A 462 61.12 -44.73 -22.26
N ARG A 463 62.42 -44.39 -22.26
CA ARG A 463 62.87 -43.01 -22.50
C ARG A 463 62.47 -42.51 -23.89
N GLU A 464 62.57 -43.34 -24.93
CA GLU A 464 62.13 -42.96 -26.27
C GLU A 464 60.60 -42.77 -26.35
N ASN A 465 59.82 -43.64 -25.70
CA ASN A 465 58.37 -43.50 -25.63
C ASN A 465 57.94 -42.25 -24.85
N MET A 466 58.68 -41.87 -23.81
CA MET A 466 58.45 -40.64 -23.05
C MET A 466 58.77 -39.38 -23.88
N LEU A 467 59.79 -39.41 -24.73
CA LEU A 467 60.05 -38.33 -25.69
C LEU A 467 58.93 -38.23 -26.73
N LYS A 468 58.42 -39.36 -27.24
CA LYS A 468 57.25 -39.39 -28.14
C LYS A 468 55.98 -38.87 -27.45
N PHE A 469 55.82 -39.13 -26.17
CA PHE A 469 54.70 -38.60 -25.36
C PHE A 469 54.76 -37.07 -25.24
N ILE A 470 55.94 -36.51 -24.97
CA ILE A 470 56.16 -35.06 -24.90
C ILE A 470 56.02 -34.40 -26.30
N GLU A 471 56.49 -35.08 -27.35
CA GLU A 471 56.29 -34.65 -28.75
C GLU A 471 54.80 -34.66 -29.12
N CYS A 472 54.03 -35.67 -28.68
CA CYS A 472 52.60 -35.75 -28.90
C CYS A 472 51.84 -34.58 -28.23
N LEU A 473 52.23 -34.21 -27.01
CA LEU A 473 51.68 -33.03 -26.34
C LEU A 473 51.95 -31.74 -27.14
N SER A 474 53.19 -31.52 -27.53
CA SER A 474 53.65 -30.26 -28.14
C SER A 474 53.22 -30.09 -29.60
N GLU A 475 53.33 -31.13 -30.42
CA GLU A 475 53.09 -31.06 -31.87
C GLU A 475 51.69 -31.53 -32.30
N GLN A 476 50.97 -32.27 -31.44
CA GLN A 476 49.61 -32.74 -31.76
C GLN A 476 48.54 -32.10 -30.87
N LEU A 477 48.65 -32.20 -29.54
CA LEU A 477 47.59 -31.73 -28.65
C LEU A 477 47.47 -30.21 -28.61
N VAL A 478 48.55 -29.48 -28.35
CA VAL A 478 48.51 -28.00 -28.26
C VAL A 478 48.01 -27.36 -29.57
N PRO A 479 48.48 -27.76 -30.77
CA PRO A 479 47.94 -27.24 -32.02
C PRO A 479 46.47 -27.62 -32.26
N TYR A 480 46.04 -28.81 -31.83
CA TYR A 480 44.65 -29.22 -31.94
C TYR A 480 43.73 -28.39 -31.01
N VAL A 481 44.14 -28.13 -29.76
CA VAL A 481 43.38 -27.26 -28.85
C VAL A 481 43.29 -25.83 -29.41
N GLN A 482 44.37 -25.31 -30.01
CA GLN A 482 44.35 -24.03 -30.71
C GLN A 482 43.32 -24.01 -31.86
N TYR A 483 43.25 -25.08 -32.64
CA TYR A 483 42.24 -25.24 -33.67
C TYR A 483 40.82 -25.23 -33.08
N CYS A 484 40.57 -25.98 -32.00
CA CYS A 484 39.27 -25.99 -31.32
C CYS A 484 38.85 -24.60 -30.82
N ILE A 485 39.79 -23.82 -30.24
CA ILE A 485 39.51 -22.43 -29.83
C ILE A 485 39.07 -21.59 -31.02
N HIS A 486 39.76 -21.67 -32.16
CA HIS A 486 39.40 -20.91 -33.36
C HIS A 486 38.11 -21.37 -34.03
N VAL A 487 37.71 -22.64 -33.87
CA VAL A 487 36.40 -23.12 -34.35
C VAL A 487 35.26 -22.50 -33.53
N ILE A 488 35.44 -22.35 -32.21
CA ILE A 488 34.42 -21.77 -31.31
C ILE A 488 34.45 -20.24 -31.34
N PHE A 489 35.64 -19.66 -31.38
CA PHE A 489 35.89 -18.23 -31.46
C PHE A 489 36.70 -17.92 -32.72
N PRO A 490 36.04 -17.80 -33.89
CA PRO A 490 36.73 -17.44 -35.12
C PRO A 490 37.46 -16.09 -34.95
N PRO A 491 38.77 -16.00 -35.25
CA PRO A 491 39.54 -14.76 -35.08
C PRO A 491 38.93 -13.58 -35.83
N ASN A 492 38.40 -13.82 -37.04
CA ASN A 492 37.78 -12.80 -37.87
C ASN A 492 36.51 -12.22 -37.20
N GLN A 493 35.68 -13.07 -36.59
CA GLN A 493 34.47 -12.62 -35.90
C GLN A 493 34.82 -11.89 -34.60
N SER A 494 35.77 -12.42 -33.84
CA SER A 494 36.26 -11.79 -32.60
C SER A 494 36.88 -10.42 -32.87
N ALA A 495 37.65 -10.29 -33.95
CA ALA A 495 38.24 -9.04 -34.41
C ALA A 495 37.17 -7.99 -34.77
N ILE A 496 36.11 -8.40 -35.48
CA ILE A 496 34.98 -7.51 -35.82
C ILE A 496 34.26 -7.03 -34.57
N HIS A 497 33.96 -7.91 -33.62
CA HIS A 497 33.26 -7.54 -32.39
C HIS A 497 34.07 -6.60 -31.47
N LEU A 498 35.40 -6.76 -31.47
CA LEU A 498 36.32 -5.92 -30.70
C LEU A 498 36.74 -4.64 -31.46
N GLY A 499 36.46 -4.53 -32.76
CA GLY A 499 36.86 -3.40 -33.59
C GLY A 499 38.37 -3.32 -33.86
N ILE A 500 39.08 -4.45 -33.85
CA ILE A 500 40.55 -4.53 -34.02
C ILE A 500 40.96 -5.40 -35.23
N SER A 501 42.21 -5.29 -35.70
CA SER A 501 42.75 -6.16 -36.75
C SER A 501 43.20 -7.52 -36.22
N GLU A 502 43.14 -8.57 -37.05
CA GLU A 502 43.61 -9.93 -36.70
C GLU A 502 45.08 -9.97 -36.23
N ASN A 503 45.95 -9.15 -36.82
CA ASN A 503 47.36 -9.05 -36.41
C ASN A 503 47.54 -8.56 -34.97
N LEU A 504 46.69 -7.64 -34.52
CA LEU A 504 46.70 -7.13 -33.15
C LEU A 504 46.13 -8.16 -32.19
N LEU A 505 45.14 -8.92 -32.64
CA LEU A 505 44.51 -10.01 -31.88
C LEU A 505 45.53 -11.14 -31.60
N GLN A 506 46.38 -11.44 -32.59
CA GLN A 506 47.51 -12.35 -32.45
C GLN A 506 48.62 -11.79 -31.54
N ALA A 507 48.95 -10.50 -31.66
CA ALA A 507 49.97 -9.85 -30.85
C ALA A 507 49.60 -9.83 -29.35
N GLU A 508 48.32 -9.61 -29.04
CA GLU A 508 47.79 -9.60 -27.66
C GLU A 508 47.44 -11.00 -27.12
N GLY A 509 47.59 -12.06 -27.93
CA GLY A 509 47.32 -13.43 -27.51
C GLY A 509 45.83 -13.73 -27.24
N ILE A 510 44.91 -12.93 -27.78
CA ILE A 510 43.48 -13.16 -27.63
C ILE A 510 43.10 -14.35 -28.53
N THR A 511 42.47 -15.40 -28.03
CA THR A 511 42.20 -16.66 -28.76
C THR A 511 43.45 -17.46 -29.21
N TYR A 512 44.67 -16.98 -28.95
CA TYR A 512 45.91 -17.68 -29.27
C TYR A 512 46.59 -18.22 -28.01
N LEU A 513 46.97 -19.50 -28.03
CA LEU A 513 47.77 -20.16 -27.00
C LEU A 513 49.24 -19.83 -27.19
N ASN A 514 49.91 -19.43 -26.11
CA ASN A 514 51.35 -19.25 -26.12
C ASN A 514 52.07 -20.59 -25.89
N ARG A 515 52.59 -21.18 -26.98
CA ARG A 515 53.30 -22.47 -26.94
C ARG A 515 54.51 -22.46 -26.01
N ASP A 516 55.27 -21.36 -26.01
CA ASP A 516 56.49 -21.24 -25.20
C ASP A 516 56.17 -21.27 -23.70
N VAL A 517 55.10 -20.59 -23.29
CA VAL A 517 54.64 -20.57 -21.89
C VAL A 517 54.09 -21.93 -21.45
N ILE A 518 53.35 -22.62 -22.32
CA ILE A 518 52.82 -23.95 -22.02
C ILE A 518 53.95 -24.97 -21.85
N LEU A 519 54.95 -24.93 -22.74
CA LEU A 519 56.02 -25.91 -22.81
C LEU A 519 57.26 -25.54 -21.98
N GLU A 520 57.31 -24.37 -21.34
CA GLU A 520 58.39 -23.94 -20.45
C GLU A 520 58.87 -25.06 -19.48
N PRO A 521 57.99 -25.82 -18.80
CA PRO A 521 58.42 -26.89 -17.89
C PRO A 521 59.14 -28.04 -18.61
N LEU A 522 58.81 -28.30 -19.87
CA LEU A 522 59.30 -29.42 -20.67
C LEU A 522 60.41 -29.01 -21.67
N ALA A 523 60.77 -27.73 -21.73
CA ALA A 523 61.81 -27.19 -22.60
C ALA A 523 63.14 -27.97 -22.59
N PRO A 524 63.63 -28.50 -21.44
CA PRO A 524 64.86 -29.32 -21.42
C PRO A 524 64.73 -30.72 -22.05
N LEU A 525 63.50 -31.22 -22.25
CA LEU A 525 63.20 -32.59 -22.67
C LEU A 525 62.63 -32.66 -24.09
N LEU A 526 62.26 -31.53 -24.69
CA LEU A 526 61.79 -31.47 -26.06
C LEU A 526 62.95 -31.72 -27.04
N PRO A 527 62.78 -32.59 -28.04
CA PRO A 527 63.73 -32.67 -29.14
C PRO A 527 63.76 -31.29 -29.81
N ILE A 528 64.95 -30.67 -29.88
CA ILE A 528 65.17 -29.42 -30.61
C ILE A 528 64.53 -29.58 -31.99
N SER A 529 63.54 -28.74 -32.30
CA SER A 529 62.80 -28.88 -33.54
C SER A 529 63.78 -28.82 -34.71
N LYS A 530 63.91 -29.92 -35.45
CA LYS A 530 64.42 -29.89 -36.81
C LYS A 530 63.33 -29.27 -37.68
N ASN A 531 63.16 -27.97 -37.56
CA ASN A 531 62.47 -27.11 -38.53
C ASN A 531 62.93 -25.65 -38.34
N LEU A 532 64.23 -25.44 -38.46
CA LEU A 532 64.76 -24.19 -39.02
C LEU A 532 64.97 -24.44 -40.51
N PRO A 533 64.40 -23.64 -41.42
CA PRO A 533 64.89 -23.59 -42.79
C PRO A 533 66.39 -23.29 -42.73
N VAL A 534 67.17 -24.08 -43.45
CA VAL A 534 68.61 -23.89 -43.58
C VAL A 534 68.88 -22.55 -44.27
N SER A 535 69.05 -21.50 -43.46
CA SER A 535 69.95 -20.37 -43.70
C SER A 535 70.31 -19.83 -42.32
N ASP A 536 71.61 -19.67 -42.08
CA ASP A 536 72.19 -18.90 -40.96
C ASP A 536 72.51 -19.66 -39.65
N VAL A 537 73.23 -20.80 -39.74
CA VAL A 537 73.92 -21.42 -38.59
C VAL A 537 75.45 -21.26 -38.70
N GLN A 538 75.93 -20.03 -38.94
CA GLN A 538 77.38 -19.77 -39.00
C GLN A 538 77.90 -18.67 -38.08
N SER A 539 77.11 -18.22 -37.09
CA SER A 539 77.51 -17.09 -36.22
C SER A 539 77.44 -17.32 -34.71
N LEU A 540 77.11 -18.51 -34.20
CA LEU A 540 76.82 -18.69 -32.76
C LEU A 540 77.67 -19.72 -31.99
N LEU A 541 78.76 -20.24 -32.55
CA LEU A 541 79.60 -21.25 -31.88
C LEU A 541 81.04 -20.84 -31.52
N ILE A 542 81.40 -19.56 -31.61
CA ILE A 542 82.72 -19.08 -31.16
C ILE A 542 82.55 -17.85 -30.28
N GLN A 543 81.97 -18.00 -29.09
CA GLN A 543 82.09 -16.99 -28.02
C GLN A 543 81.57 -17.51 -26.69
N ARG A 544 82.15 -18.60 -26.18
CA ARG A 544 82.09 -18.94 -24.75
C ARG A 544 83.19 -19.95 -24.44
N THR A 545 84.38 -19.42 -24.20
CA THR A 545 85.35 -19.78 -23.14
C THR A 545 86.76 -19.37 -23.60
N SER A 546 87.51 -18.75 -22.67
CA SER A 546 88.74 -17.95 -22.83
C SER A 546 88.45 -16.50 -23.26
N SER A 547 88.78 -15.45 -22.51
CA SER A 547 89.80 -15.31 -21.46
C SER A 547 89.46 -14.15 -20.53
N GLU A 548 89.55 -14.39 -19.23
CA GLU A 548 89.86 -13.37 -18.22
C GLU A 548 91.37 -13.03 -18.29
N ILE A 549 91.66 -11.74 -18.07
CA ILE A 549 92.92 -11.13 -17.59
C ILE A 549 94.03 -10.76 -18.61
N SER A 550 94.06 -9.43 -18.84
CA SER A 550 95.19 -8.50 -19.10
C SER A 550 96.07 -8.72 -20.34
N SER A 551 96.36 -7.72 -21.18
CA SER A 551 96.85 -6.38 -20.83
C SER A 551 96.73 -5.37 -22.01
N LEU A 552 96.22 -4.19 -21.65
CA LEU A 552 96.36 -2.80 -22.14
C LEU A 552 97.44 -2.46 -23.23
N PRO A 553 97.39 -1.24 -23.84
CA PRO A 553 96.25 -0.55 -24.45
C PRO A 553 96.64 0.22 -25.75
N GLU A 554 95.63 0.70 -26.50
CA GLU A 554 95.60 1.91 -27.37
C GLU A 554 94.50 1.68 -28.43
N THR A 555 93.45 2.48 -28.63
CA THR A 555 93.07 3.84 -28.21
C THR A 555 91.53 3.94 -28.25
N ALA A 556 90.88 4.27 -27.13
CA ALA A 556 89.55 4.89 -27.08
C ALA A 556 89.24 5.40 -25.65
N GLU A 557 89.40 6.71 -25.46
CA GLU A 557 88.69 7.50 -24.45
C GLU A 557 87.40 8.02 -25.12
N ILE A 558 86.20 8.16 -24.54
CA ILE A 558 85.64 8.01 -23.19
C ILE A 558 84.09 7.86 -23.35
N ASN A 559 83.52 6.94 -22.55
CA ASN A 559 82.17 6.82 -21.93
C ASN A 559 80.99 7.70 -22.40
N ARG A 560 79.78 7.14 -22.62
CA ARG A 560 78.82 6.55 -21.62
C ARG A 560 78.48 7.56 -20.50
N THR A 561 77.23 7.85 -20.17
CA THR A 561 76.25 6.96 -19.53
C THR A 561 74.85 7.63 -19.51
N VAL A 562 73.79 6.93 -19.93
CA VAL A 562 72.73 6.32 -19.09
C VAL A 562 71.60 7.28 -18.67
N SER A 563 70.40 7.06 -19.21
CA SER A 563 69.18 6.68 -18.47
C SER A 563 67.92 6.95 -19.29
N GLN A 564 67.38 5.93 -19.94
CA GLN A 564 65.96 5.87 -20.29
C GLN A 564 65.44 4.47 -20.01
N MET A 565 65.18 4.22 -18.73
CA MET A 565 64.21 3.24 -18.26
C MET A 565 63.75 3.70 -16.89
N GLU A 566 62.56 4.28 -16.81
CA GLU A 566 61.53 3.96 -15.80
C GLU A 566 60.33 4.91 -15.86
N LYS A 567 59.16 4.31 -15.61
CA LYS A 567 57.88 4.91 -15.18
C LYS A 567 57.05 5.58 -16.29
N LEU A 568 55.96 4.97 -16.80
CA LEU A 568 54.82 4.34 -16.12
C LEU A 568 54.27 5.21 -14.97
N LYS A 569 53.06 5.72 -15.19
CA LYS A 569 51.97 5.90 -14.20
C LYS A 569 52.17 6.99 -13.13
N MET A 570 51.37 8.06 -13.21
CA MET A 570 50.14 8.20 -12.40
C MET A 570 49.58 9.63 -12.42
N SER A 571 48.30 9.69 -12.78
CA SER A 571 47.22 10.37 -12.04
C SER A 571 47.18 11.89 -11.87
N GLN A 572 45.96 12.37 -12.12
CA GLN A 572 45.25 13.44 -11.42
C GLN A 572 45.49 14.90 -11.86
N SER A 573 44.54 15.36 -12.70
CA SER A 573 43.51 16.35 -12.38
C SER A 573 43.88 17.67 -11.67
N HIS A 574 43.40 18.77 -12.28
CA HIS A 574 43.02 20.07 -11.70
C HIS A 574 44.20 20.97 -11.25
N LEU A 575 44.27 22.29 -11.49
CA LEU A 575 43.27 23.35 -11.60
C LEU A 575 43.90 24.61 -12.26
N SER A 576 43.09 25.32 -13.05
CA SER A 576 42.87 26.78 -12.99
C SER A 576 43.75 27.83 -13.67
N LEU A 577 42.99 28.86 -14.09
CA LEU A 577 43.32 30.26 -14.42
C LEU A 577 43.88 30.44 -15.84
N GLU A 578 43.42 31.35 -16.69
CA GLU A 578 42.57 32.56 -16.62
C GLU A 578 42.56 33.08 -18.09
N GLN A 579 41.69 33.94 -18.64
CA GLN A 579 40.46 34.62 -18.29
C GLN A 579 40.00 35.33 -19.58
N LYS A 580 38.67 35.48 -19.72
CA LYS A 580 37.91 36.65 -20.20
C LYS A 580 38.40 37.49 -21.40
N THR A 581 37.43 37.73 -22.30
CA THR A 581 36.82 39.03 -22.73
C THR A 581 36.49 38.96 -24.24
N VAL A 582 35.43 39.54 -24.81
CA VAL A 582 34.29 40.36 -24.37
C VAL A 582 33.25 40.34 -25.50
N SER A 583 32.00 40.49 -25.12
CA SER A 583 30.76 40.72 -25.88
C SER A 583 30.65 42.13 -26.47
N THR A 584 30.03 42.27 -27.65
CA THR A 584 29.30 43.43 -28.23
C THR A 584 28.99 43.06 -29.70
N ASP A 585 27.92 43.40 -30.39
CA ASP A 585 26.75 44.25 -30.20
C ASP A 585 25.80 43.95 -31.39
N SER A 586 24.49 44.17 -31.24
CA SER A 586 23.60 44.77 -32.26
C SER A 586 22.13 44.48 -31.97
N GLN A 587 21.50 45.43 -31.27
CA GLN A 587 20.12 45.86 -31.54
C GLN A 587 20.06 46.63 -32.86
N GLU A 588 18.91 46.58 -33.53
CA GLU A 588 18.27 47.53 -34.46
C GLU A 588 17.49 46.70 -35.51
N ARG A 589 16.30 47.01 -36.02
CA ARG A 589 15.27 48.05 -35.81
C ARG A 589 14.11 47.68 -36.76
N ASN A 590 12.88 48.04 -36.35
CA ASN A 590 11.80 48.64 -37.18
C ASN A 590 11.09 47.76 -38.25
N THR A 591 9.78 47.86 -38.52
CA THR A 591 8.71 48.83 -38.17
C THR A 591 7.37 48.32 -38.72
N HIS A 592 6.27 48.77 -38.09
CA HIS A 592 4.92 49.05 -38.64
C HIS A 592 4.21 47.96 -39.46
N LEU A 593 2.96 47.61 -39.13
CA LEU A 593 1.78 48.38 -39.54
C LEU A 593 0.64 48.26 -38.53
N ILE A 594 0.15 49.43 -38.11
CA ILE A 594 -1.21 49.66 -37.59
C ILE A 594 -1.93 50.40 -38.72
N GLU A 595 -3.08 49.88 -39.16
CA GLU A 595 -4.21 50.60 -39.78
C GLU A 595 -5.44 49.72 -39.46
N ASP A 596 -6.31 50.05 -38.51
CA ASP A 596 -7.41 51.02 -38.56
C ASP A 596 -8.30 50.92 -39.81
N SER A 597 -9.51 50.36 -39.63
CA SER A 597 -10.81 50.75 -40.21
C SER A 597 -11.78 49.56 -40.04
N ASN A 598 -12.64 49.52 -39.03
CA ASN A 598 -13.83 50.34 -38.80
C ASN A 598 -14.90 50.14 -39.91
N ILE A 599 -16.13 49.86 -39.44
CA ILE A 599 -17.43 50.29 -40.02
C ILE A 599 -18.32 49.23 -40.76
N LEU A 600 -19.59 49.23 -40.30
CA LEU A 600 -20.86 48.80 -40.94
C LEU A 600 -21.14 47.30 -41.02
N THR A 601 -22.32 46.75 -40.75
CA THR A 601 -23.57 47.16 -40.07
C THR A 601 -24.54 46.02 -40.28
N ASN A 602 -25.51 45.94 -39.37
CA ASN A 602 -26.91 45.65 -39.64
C ASN A 602 -27.38 44.24 -40.02
N ASN A 603 -28.34 43.87 -39.18
CA ASN A 603 -29.68 43.38 -39.49
C ASN A 603 -29.88 41.88 -39.23
N SER A 604 -30.47 41.51 -38.10
CA SER A 604 -31.88 41.70 -37.67
C SER A 604 -32.76 40.54 -38.12
N THR A 605 -33.84 40.37 -37.38
CA THR A 605 -34.93 39.39 -37.51
C THR A 605 -34.60 38.03 -36.89
N GLY A 606 -35.35 37.52 -35.93
CA GLY A 606 -36.56 38.05 -35.31
C GLY A 606 -37.33 36.92 -34.64
N ASN A 607 -38.04 37.31 -33.58
CA ASN A 607 -39.18 36.65 -32.93
C ASN A 607 -38.88 35.30 -32.25
N GLY A 608 -39.13 35.17 -30.94
CA GLY A 608 -40.46 35.36 -30.32
C GLY A 608 -41.20 34.03 -30.46
N GLU A 609 -41.64 33.33 -29.43
CA GLU A 609 -42.48 33.74 -28.30
C GLU A 609 -42.32 32.66 -27.20
N ASN A 610 -42.19 33.03 -25.93
CA ASN A 610 -43.31 33.28 -25.00
C ASN A 610 -44.20 32.04 -24.76
N GLN A 611 -44.07 31.39 -23.60
CA GLN A 611 -45.05 31.48 -22.50
C GLN A 611 -44.91 30.34 -21.47
N ASN A 612 -44.67 30.77 -20.23
CA ASN A 612 -45.39 30.40 -19.00
C ASN A 612 -45.92 28.96 -18.85
N ARG A 613 -45.47 28.27 -17.80
CA ARG A 613 -46.10 28.39 -16.48
C ARG A 613 -45.19 27.87 -15.37
#